data_AF-A0A0S7Y2B1-F1
#
_entry.id   AF-A0A0S7Y2B1-F1
#
_cell.length_a   1.000
_cell.length_b   1.000
_cell.length_c   1.000
_cell.angle_alpha   90.00
_cell.angle_beta   90.00
_cell.angle_gamma   90.00
#
_symmetry.space_group_name_H-M   'P 1'
#
loop_
_entity.id
_entity.type
_entity.pdbx_description
1 polymer ?
#
loop_
_entity_poly.entity_id
_entity_poly.type
_entity_poly.pdbx_seq_one_letter_code
_entity_poly.pdbx_strand_id
1 'polypeptide(L)'
;MLFGMSMARRFAEQQPDILPLQFCLIRLSGLERQSANKDNSKERQALEVYIAGRFGKTISDPATWTSLAAAGLDAGLRAKARRIVAKYPDVSAEEFAEAKAVAEPLAGGPDMAIFLGDKSLLPAVAFQAGIVTLLLALLSIFCALVFRGGLAMRVLGVVAVKRDGSRAGRLRVFWRALVTWLPFVLGSVGLAILGRLLYAEPAVSGGITVPGAVSALALALFAALAIMSALLPERGIQDRLAGTWLVPR
;
A
#
# COMPACT_ATOMS: atom_id res chain seq x y z
N MET A 1 9.95 -16.07 5.68
CA MET A 1 9.85 -14.80 4.92
C MET A 1 9.75 -15.00 3.40
N LEU A 2 10.12 -16.16 2.82
CA LEU A 2 10.03 -16.47 1.38
C LEU A 2 8.62 -16.77 0.82
N PHE A 3 7.63 -17.07 1.67
CA PHE A 3 6.31 -17.53 1.21
C PHE A 3 5.48 -16.42 0.54
N GLY A 4 5.51 -15.20 1.08
CA GLY A 4 4.78 -14.06 0.49
C GLY A 4 5.33 -13.62 -0.86
N MET A 5 6.66 -13.60 -1.01
CA MET A 5 7.31 -13.25 -2.27
C MET A 5 7.10 -14.33 -3.34
N SER A 6 7.18 -15.61 -2.99
CA SER A 6 6.91 -16.70 -3.94
C SER A 6 5.45 -16.71 -4.39
N MET A 7 4.50 -16.39 -3.50
CA MET A 7 3.09 -16.26 -3.88
C MET A 7 2.85 -15.03 -4.77
N ALA A 8 3.41 -13.86 -4.43
CA ALA A 8 3.33 -12.65 -5.25
C ALA A 8 4.01 -12.82 -6.62
N ARG A 9 5.12 -13.55 -6.68
CA ARG A 9 5.85 -13.84 -7.92
C ARG A 9 5.07 -14.79 -8.82
N ARG A 10 4.56 -15.91 -8.27
CA ARG A 10 3.65 -16.82 -9.00
C ARG A 10 2.41 -16.09 -9.52
N PHE A 11 1.92 -15.13 -8.76
CA PHE A 11 0.76 -14.33 -9.14
C PHE A 11 1.07 -13.36 -10.28
N ALA A 12 2.21 -12.67 -10.21
CA ALA A 12 2.69 -11.82 -11.29
C ALA A 12 3.01 -12.62 -12.57
N GLU A 13 3.47 -13.87 -12.44
CA GLU A 13 3.72 -14.78 -13.55
C GLU A 13 2.43 -15.26 -14.23
N GLN A 14 1.33 -15.43 -13.47
CA GLN A 14 0.05 -15.88 -14.03
C GLN A 14 -0.65 -14.82 -14.87
N GLN A 15 -0.54 -13.53 -14.50
CA GLN A 15 -1.16 -12.42 -15.23
C GLN A 15 -0.22 -11.19 -15.26
N PRO A 16 0.85 -11.23 -16.06
CA PRO A 16 1.88 -10.18 -16.09
C PRO A 16 1.35 -8.84 -16.59
N ASP A 17 0.24 -8.83 -17.31
CA ASP A 17 -0.29 -7.63 -17.98
C ASP A 17 -1.23 -6.78 -17.13
N ILE A 18 -1.80 -7.31 -16.04
CA ILE A 18 -2.79 -6.57 -15.23
C ILE A 18 -2.17 -5.38 -14.51
N LEU A 19 -0.99 -5.55 -13.91
CA LEU A 19 -0.32 -4.48 -13.18
C LEU A 19 0.12 -3.34 -14.13
N PRO A 20 0.81 -3.62 -15.26
CA PRO A 20 1.08 -2.61 -16.28
C PRO A 20 -0.17 -1.89 -16.79
N LEU A 21 -1.26 -2.64 -17.03
CA LEU A 21 -2.55 -2.07 -17.44
C LEU A 21 -3.08 -1.08 -16.38
N GLN A 22 -3.04 -1.45 -15.10
CA GLN A 22 -3.49 -0.59 -14.01
C GLN A 22 -2.70 0.73 -13.98
N PHE A 23 -1.37 0.68 -14.15
CA PHE A 23 -0.53 1.88 -14.22
C PHE A 23 -0.93 2.78 -15.39
N CYS A 24 -1.13 2.22 -16.58
CA CYS A 24 -1.54 2.98 -17.75
C CYS A 24 -2.90 3.66 -17.54
N LEU A 25 -3.88 2.97 -16.94
CA LEU A 25 -5.21 3.54 -16.68
C LEU A 25 -5.20 4.64 -15.62
N ILE A 26 -4.39 4.48 -14.56
CA ILE A 26 -4.19 5.53 -13.54
C ILE A 26 -3.52 6.74 -14.18
N ARG A 27 -2.50 6.52 -15.01
CA ARG A 27 -1.80 7.59 -15.73
C ARG A 27 -2.73 8.37 -16.65
N LEU A 28 -3.53 7.65 -17.45
CA LEU A 28 -4.52 8.25 -18.34
C LEU A 28 -5.53 9.12 -17.56
N SER A 29 -5.99 8.62 -16.40
CA SER A 29 -6.89 9.38 -15.52
C SER A 29 -6.23 10.65 -14.94
N GLY A 30 -4.92 10.62 -14.69
CA GLY A 30 -4.15 11.80 -14.29
C GLY A 30 -4.08 12.84 -15.41
N LEU A 31 -3.77 12.41 -16.64
CA LEU A 31 -3.72 13.28 -17.81
C LEU A 31 -5.09 13.91 -18.14
N GLU A 32 -6.19 13.16 -18.00
CA GLU A 32 -7.55 13.67 -18.16
C GLU A 32 -7.86 14.82 -17.19
N ARG A 33 -7.42 14.71 -15.93
CA ARG A 33 -7.61 15.79 -14.93
C ARG A 33 -6.78 17.03 -15.28
N GLN A 34 -5.57 16.84 -15.81
CA GLN A 34 -4.69 17.94 -16.22
C GLN A 34 -5.14 18.62 -17.51
N SER A 35 -5.97 17.96 -18.32
CA SER A 35 -6.47 18.50 -19.60
C SER A 35 -7.24 19.82 -19.45
N ALA A 36 -7.70 20.17 -18.24
CA ALA A 36 -8.29 21.47 -17.95
C ALA A 36 -7.26 22.62 -18.00
N ASN A 37 -5.98 22.33 -17.74
CA ASN A 37 -4.92 23.34 -17.56
C ASN A 37 -3.79 23.24 -18.60
N LYS A 38 -3.63 22.10 -19.29
CA LYS A 38 -2.59 21.87 -20.29
C LYS A 38 -3.12 20.98 -21.41
N ASP A 39 -2.79 21.31 -22.66
CA ASP A 39 -3.07 20.43 -23.79
C ASP A 39 -2.14 19.21 -23.75
N ASN A 40 -2.69 18.09 -23.27
CA ASN A 40 -2.06 16.77 -23.25
C ASN A 40 -2.86 15.79 -24.14
N SER A 41 -3.51 16.28 -25.20
CA SER A 41 -4.38 15.46 -26.07
C SER A 41 -3.62 14.33 -26.76
N LYS A 42 -2.41 14.61 -27.25
CA LYS A 42 -1.55 13.63 -27.94
C LYS A 42 -1.11 12.51 -27.00
N GLU A 43 -0.66 12.83 -25.79
CA GLU A 43 -0.24 11.84 -24.79
C GLU A 43 -1.40 10.94 -24.35
N ARG A 44 -2.60 11.51 -24.19
CA ARG A 44 -3.80 10.73 -23.84
C ARG A 44 -4.16 9.77 -24.97
N GLN A 45 -4.22 10.26 -26.21
CA GLN A 45 -4.55 9.43 -27.36
C GLN A 45 -3.52 8.31 -27.55
N ALA A 46 -2.23 8.62 -27.49
CA ALA A 46 -1.18 7.62 -27.59
C ALA A 46 -1.31 6.56 -26.49
N LEU A 47 -1.62 6.95 -25.25
CA LEU A 47 -1.81 6.01 -24.16
C LEU A 47 -3.07 5.14 -24.32
N GLU A 48 -4.16 5.68 -24.86
CA GLU A 48 -5.36 4.90 -25.20
C GLU A 48 -5.06 3.85 -26.29
N VAL A 49 -4.42 4.25 -27.38
CA VAL A 49 -4.05 3.35 -28.50
C VAL A 49 -3.08 2.27 -28.02
N TYR A 50 -2.09 2.65 -27.20
CA TYR A 50 -1.18 1.71 -26.57
C TYR A 50 -1.90 0.70 -25.66
N ILE A 51 -2.86 1.16 -24.84
CA ILE A 51 -3.67 0.27 -23.99
C ILE A 51 -4.48 -0.71 -24.83
N ALA A 52 -5.14 -0.23 -25.90
CA ALA A 52 -5.93 -1.08 -26.78
C ALA A 52 -5.06 -2.11 -27.52
N GLY A 53 -3.95 -1.68 -28.11
CA GLY A 53 -3.06 -2.56 -28.88
C GLY A 53 -2.32 -3.59 -28.01
N ARG A 54 -1.83 -3.19 -26.83
CA ARG A 54 -1.07 -4.10 -25.94
C ARG A 54 -1.97 -4.97 -25.08
N PHE A 55 -3.01 -4.39 -24.47
CA PHE A 55 -3.84 -5.06 -23.47
C PHE A 55 -5.23 -5.44 -23.97
N GLY A 56 -5.57 -5.19 -25.24
CA GLY A 56 -6.90 -5.45 -25.78
C GLY A 56 -7.38 -6.89 -25.60
N LYS A 57 -6.49 -7.87 -25.80
CA LYS A 57 -6.79 -9.30 -25.56
C LYS A 57 -7.08 -9.57 -24.07
N THR A 58 -6.24 -9.05 -23.19
CA THR A 58 -6.38 -9.18 -21.73
C THR A 58 -7.66 -8.54 -21.21
N ILE A 59 -8.02 -7.35 -21.71
CA ILE A 59 -9.24 -6.62 -21.34
C ILE A 59 -10.50 -7.34 -21.84
N SER A 60 -10.43 -7.97 -23.02
CA SER A 60 -11.56 -8.66 -23.64
C SER A 60 -11.83 -10.03 -23.03
N ASP A 61 -10.84 -10.66 -22.40
CA ASP A 61 -11.00 -11.94 -21.72
C ASP A 61 -11.82 -11.79 -20.41
N PRO A 62 -12.98 -12.46 -20.29
CA PRO A 62 -13.76 -12.47 -19.05
C PRO A 62 -12.98 -13.01 -17.85
N ALA A 63 -12.08 -13.98 -18.04
CA ALA A 63 -11.33 -14.63 -16.98
C ALA A 63 -10.36 -13.66 -16.27
N THR A 64 -9.85 -12.65 -17.00
CA THR A 64 -9.06 -11.56 -16.45
C THR A 64 -9.79 -10.85 -15.31
N TRP A 65 -11.09 -10.58 -15.47
CA TRP A 65 -11.85 -9.78 -14.50
C TRP A 65 -12.27 -10.55 -13.24
N THR A 66 -12.30 -11.87 -13.33
CA THR A 66 -12.55 -12.77 -12.20
C THR A 66 -11.28 -13.13 -11.43
N SER A 67 -10.11 -12.77 -11.97
CA SER A 67 -8.85 -13.07 -11.31
C SER A 67 -8.67 -12.20 -10.06
N LEU A 68 -7.98 -12.75 -9.06
CA LEU A 68 -7.58 -11.98 -7.89
C LEU A 68 -6.64 -10.82 -8.29
N ALA A 69 -5.93 -10.91 -9.44
CA ALA A 69 -5.03 -9.86 -9.91
C ALA A 69 -5.82 -8.62 -10.33
N ALA A 70 -7.01 -8.82 -10.92
CA ALA A 70 -7.95 -7.73 -11.22
C ALA A 70 -8.67 -7.16 -9.98
N ALA A 71 -8.51 -7.73 -8.78
CA ALA A 71 -9.17 -7.23 -7.57
C ALA A 71 -8.76 -5.78 -7.21
N GLY A 72 -7.56 -5.36 -7.62
CA GLY A 72 -7.06 -3.99 -7.42
C GLY A 72 -7.60 -2.96 -8.43
N LEU A 73 -8.27 -3.39 -9.50
CA LEU A 73 -8.90 -2.52 -10.49
C LEU A 73 -10.35 -2.26 -10.07
N ASP A 74 -10.65 -1.03 -9.64
CA ASP A 74 -12.02 -0.63 -9.31
C ASP A 74 -12.95 -0.63 -10.55
N ALA A 75 -14.26 -0.55 -10.31
CA ALA A 75 -15.26 -0.58 -11.38
C ALA A 75 -15.08 0.54 -12.43
N GLY A 76 -14.58 1.71 -12.02
CA GLY A 76 -14.34 2.85 -12.91
C GLY A 76 -13.18 2.59 -13.88
N LEU A 77 -12.06 2.07 -13.37
CA LEU A 77 -10.91 1.68 -14.21
C LEU A 77 -11.27 0.54 -15.16
N ARG A 78 -12.06 -0.45 -14.71
CA ARG A 78 -12.58 -1.54 -15.55
C ARG A 78 -13.45 -1.01 -16.69
N ALA A 79 -14.40 -0.13 -16.38
CA ALA A 79 -15.26 0.48 -17.39
C ALA A 79 -14.46 1.31 -18.40
N LYS A 80 -13.41 2.02 -17.92
CA LYS A 80 -12.50 2.79 -18.78
C LYS A 80 -11.72 1.88 -19.74
N ALA A 81 -11.11 0.81 -19.24
CA ALA A 81 -10.41 -0.16 -20.08
C ALA A 81 -11.31 -0.72 -21.19
N ARG A 82 -12.54 -1.12 -20.85
CA ARG A 82 -13.51 -1.61 -21.85
C ARG A 82 -13.89 -0.56 -22.87
N ARG A 83 -14.06 0.70 -22.45
CA ARG A 83 -14.34 1.82 -23.36
C ARG A 83 -13.21 2.05 -24.35
N ILE A 84 -11.96 1.95 -23.90
CA ILE A 84 -10.79 2.13 -24.76
C ILE A 84 -10.74 1.03 -25.83
N VAL A 85 -10.93 -0.24 -25.45
CA VAL A 85 -10.95 -1.36 -26.41
C VAL A 85 -12.14 -1.26 -27.37
N ALA A 86 -13.31 -0.81 -26.90
CA ALA A 86 -14.44 -0.56 -27.77
C ALA A 86 -14.19 0.59 -28.78
N LYS A 87 -13.39 1.59 -28.39
CA LYS A 87 -13.03 2.73 -29.24
C LYS A 87 -11.96 2.37 -30.28
N TYR A 88 -11.04 1.47 -29.94
CA TYR A 88 -9.97 0.99 -30.81
C TYR A 88 -10.01 -0.54 -30.90
N PRO A 89 -10.99 -1.13 -31.62
CA PRO A 89 -11.16 -2.57 -31.70
C PRO A 89 -10.06 -3.27 -32.50
N ASP A 90 -9.45 -2.57 -33.46
CA ASP A 90 -8.35 -3.06 -34.28
C ASP A 90 -7.32 -1.93 -34.42
N VAL A 91 -6.14 -2.12 -33.85
CA VAL A 91 -5.04 -1.14 -33.88
C VAL A 91 -4.00 -1.68 -34.84
N SER A 92 -3.70 -0.94 -35.90
CA SER A 92 -2.69 -1.36 -36.87
C SER A 92 -1.29 -1.38 -36.25
N ALA A 93 -0.38 -2.16 -36.84
CA ALA A 93 0.99 -2.27 -36.34
C ALA A 93 1.73 -0.92 -36.38
N GLU A 94 1.42 -0.08 -37.37
CA GLU A 94 2.00 1.26 -37.53
C GLU A 94 1.48 2.22 -36.46
N GLU A 95 0.16 2.30 -36.28
CA GLU A 95 -0.45 3.12 -35.22
C GLU A 95 -0.01 2.69 -33.82
N PHE A 96 0.16 1.38 -33.60
CA PHE A 96 0.68 0.88 -32.33
C PHE A 96 2.15 1.28 -32.12
N ALA A 97 2.99 1.24 -33.14
CA ALA A 97 4.40 1.62 -33.04
C ALA A 97 4.56 3.10 -32.70
N GLU A 98 3.78 3.97 -33.34
CA GLU A 98 3.76 5.41 -33.06
C GLU A 98 3.26 5.69 -31.63
N ALA A 99 2.13 5.08 -31.26
CA ALA A 99 1.56 5.23 -29.93
C ALA A 99 2.52 4.72 -28.84
N LYS A 100 3.21 3.60 -29.09
CA LYS A 100 4.19 3.03 -28.17
C LYS A 100 5.34 3.99 -27.92
N ALA A 101 5.90 4.64 -28.94
CA ALA A 101 7.02 5.57 -28.77
C ALA A 101 6.69 6.73 -27.81
N VAL A 102 5.44 7.20 -27.81
CA VAL A 102 4.96 8.27 -26.92
C VAL A 102 4.48 7.73 -25.57
N ALA A 103 3.83 6.58 -25.57
CA ALA A 103 3.22 6.00 -24.37
C ALA A 103 4.23 5.28 -23.47
N GLU A 104 5.31 4.70 -23.99
CA GLU A 104 6.27 3.90 -23.23
C GLU A 104 6.98 4.70 -22.11
N PRO A 105 7.42 5.96 -22.33
CA PRO A 105 7.91 6.82 -21.25
C PRO A 105 6.84 7.14 -20.18
N LEU A 106 5.55 7.14 -20.57
CA LEU A 106 4.42 7.47 -19.69
C LEU A 106 3.84 6.23 -18.98
N ALA A 107 4.00 5.05 -19.58
CA ALA A 107 3.54 3.76 -19.11
C ALA A 107 4.50 3.11 -18.11
N GLY A 108 5.66 3.74 -17.87
CA GLY A 108 6.61 3.35 -16.84
C GLY A 108 6.00 3.42 -15.45
N GLY A 109 5.47 2.29 -14.97
CA GLY A 109 5.21 2.10 -13.55
C GLY A 109 6.53 2.09 -12.77
N PRO A 110 6.52 2.35 -11.45
CA PRO A 110 7.69 2.12 -10.63
C PRO A 110 8.15 0.67 -10.83
N ASP A 111 9.45 0.48 -11.07
CA ASP A 111 10.04 -0.84 -11.31
C ASP A 111 9.71 -1.75 -10.12
N MET A 112 8.70 -2.61 -10.28
CA MET A 112 8.23 -3.47 -9.20
C MET A 112 9.28 -4.48 -8.78
N ALA A 113 10.29 -4.70 -9.62
CA ALA A 113 11.50 -5.44 -9.29
C ALA A 113 12.23 -4.86 -8.06
N ILE A 114 12.08 -3.55 -7.78
CA ILE A 114 12.61 -2.90 -6.57
C ILE A 114 11.89 -3.41 -5.30
N PHE A 115 10.58 -3.68 -5.38
CA PHE A 115 9.78 -4.19 -4.27
C PHE A 115 9.75 -5.73 -4.22
N LEU A 116 10.04 -6.39 -5.34
CA LEU A 116 10.04 -7.85 -5.50
C LEU A 116 11.45 -8.46 -5.40
N GLY A 117 12.50 -7.65 -5.29
CA GLY A 117 13.82 -8.07 -4.78
C GLY A 117 14.95 -8.21 -5.81
N ASP A 118 14.83 -7.70 -7.04
CA ASP A 118 15.84 -7.94 -8.08
C ASP A 118 17.08 -7.03 -7.99
N LYS A 119 16.98 -5.85 -7.35
CA LYS A 119 18.10 -4.88 -7.30
C LYS A 119 18.55 -4.51 -5.89
N SER A 120 17.67 -4.60 -4.88
CA SER A 120 18.04 -4.44 -3.45
C SER A 120 16.97 -5.06 -2.56
N LEU A 121 17.37 -5.72 -1.48
CA LEU A 121 16.43 -6.36 -0.54
C LEU A 121 15.77 -5.37 0.43
N LEU A 122 16.41 -4.25 0.71
CA LEU A 122 15.97 -3.31 1.74
C LEU A 122 14.56 -2.71 1.49
N PRO A 123 14.19 -2.22 0.29
CA PRO A 123 12.86 -1.67 0.04
C PRO A 123 11.77 -2.74 0.11
N ALA A 124 12.04 -3.93 -0.42
CA ALA A 124 11.16 -5.08 -0.36
C ALA A 124 10.89 -5.52 1.09
N VAL A 125 11.95 -5.65 1.88
CA VAL A 125 11.87 -6.01 3.31
C VAL A 125 11.13 -4.93 4.10
N ALA A 126 11.40 -3.64 3.86
CA ALA A 126 10.72 -2.55 4.54
C ALA A 126 9.23 -2.51 4.22
N PHE A 127 8.85 -2.65 2.95
CA PHE A 127 7.45 -2.71 2.53
C PHE A 127 6.72 -3.89 3.19
N GLN A 128 7.34 -5.06 3.19
CA GLN A 128 6.74 -6.25 3.77
C GLN A 128 6.66 -6.20 5.29
N ALA A 129 7.69 -5.68 5.97
CA ALA A 129 7.66 -5.40 7.40
C ALA A 129 6.53 -4.41 7.74
N GLY A 130 6.32 -3.39 6.91
CA GLY A 130 5.21 -2.46 7.03
C GLY A 130 3.84 -3.14 6.99
N ILE A 131 3.60 -4.01 6.00
CA ILE A 131 2.33 -4.77 5.88
C ILE A 131 2.12 -5.68 7.09
N VAL A 132 3.15 -6.45 7.48
CA VAL A 132 3.05 -7.37 8.63
C VAL A 132 2.77 -6.60 9.92
N THR A 133 3.44 -5.46 10.13
CA THR A 133 3.22 -4.59 11.29
C THR A 133 1.81 -4.01 11.28
N LEU A 134 1.28 -3.59 10.12
CA LEU A 134 -0.09 -3.09 9.99
C LEU A 134 -1.13 -4.17 10.38
N LEU A 135 -0.95 -5.39 9.88
CA LEU A 135 -1.84 -6.50 10.21
C LEU A 135 -1.79 -6.86 11.70
N LEU A 136 -0.59 -6.87 12.30
CA LEU A 136 -0.41 -7.07 13.73
C LEU A 136 -1.05 -5.95 14.56
N ALA A 137 -0.93 -4.70 14.12
CA ALA A 137 -1.55 -3.55 14.75
C ALA A 137 -3.08 -3.68 14.77
N LEU A 138 -3.69 -3.96 13.62
CA LEU A 138 -5.13 -4.15 13.49
C LEU A 138 -5.63 -5.33 14.33
N LEU A 139 -4.91 -6.47 14.28
CA LEU A 139 -5.23 -7.64 15.09
C LEU A 139 -5.13 -7.33 16.59
N SER A 140 -4.11 -6.58 17.02
CA SER A 140 -3.91 -6.17 18.41
C SER A 140 -5.05 -5.27 18.91
N ILE A 141 -5.44 -4.27 18.13
CA ILE A 141 -6.57 -3.38 18.43
C ILE A 141 -7.88 -4.18 18.54
N PHE A 142 -8.14 -5.07 17.58
CA PHE A 142 -9.31 -5.95 17.59
C PHE A 142 -9.31 -6.86 18.83
N CYS A 143 -8.17 -7.49 19.13
CA CYS A 143 -8.02 -8.36 20.29
C CYS A 143 -8.18 -7.60 21.62
N ALA A 144 -7.74 -6.34 21.71
CA ALA A 144 -7.93 -5.51 22.90
C ALA A 144 -9.40 -5.15 23.14
N LEU A 145 -10.19 -5.04 22.06
CA LEU A 145 -11.63 -4.80 22.13
C LEU A 145 -12.40 -6.05 22.56
N VAL A 146 -12.09 -7.20 21.94
CA VAL A 146 -12.79 -8.48 22.20
C VAL A 146 -12.35 -9.12 23.51
N PHE A 147 -11.04 -9.18 23.75
CA PHE A 147 -10.45 -9.80 24.93
C PHE A 147 -9.93 -8.70 25.85
N ARG A 148 -10.34 -8.74 27.14
CA ARG A 148 -9.99 -7.84 28.28
C ARG A 148 -8.47 -7.72 28.57
N GLY A 149 -7.63 -7.65 27.55
CA GLY A 149 -6.19 -7.80 27.63
C GLY A 149 -5.51 -8.32 26.37
N GLY A 150 -6.25 -8.73 25.33
CA GLY A 150 -5.70 -9.39 24.15
C GLY A 150 -5.11 -10.79 24.42
N LEU A 151 -5.02 -11.61 23.36
CA LEU A 151 -4.39 -12.93 23.40
C LEU A 151 -2.91 -12.85 23.83
N ALA A 152 -2.21 -11.81 23.37
CA ALA A 152 -0.79 -11.59 23.65
C ALA A 152 -0.47 -11.48 25.15
N MET A 153 -1.27 -10.75 25.94
CA MET A 153 -1.02 -10.67 27.39
C MET A 153 -1.35 -11.98 28.12
N ARG A 154 -2.23 -12.83 27.57
CA ARG A 154 -2.44 -14.18 28.11
C ARG A 154 -1.23 -15.07 27.83
N VAL A 155 -0.72 -15.05 26.60
CA VAL A 155 0.47 -15.84 26.19
C VAL A 155 1.71 -15.42 26.97
N LEU A 156 1.91 -14.11 27.17
CA LEU A 156 3.05 -13.57 27.92
C LEU A 156 2.88 -13.65 29.44
N GLY A 157 1.74 -14.13 29.95
CA GLY A 157 1.50 -14.25 31.39
C GLY A 157 1.41 -12.91 32.12
N VAL A 158 0.98 -11.84 31.44
CA VAL A 158 0.91 -10.47 32.00
C VAL A 158 -0.55 -10.03 32.13
N VAL A 159 -0.83 -9.14 33.08
CA VAL A 159 -2.13 -8.48 33.24
C VAL A 159 -1.96 -6.97 33.40
N ALA A 160 -2.86 -6.20 32.77
CA ALA A 160 -2.93 -4.77 32.96
C ALA A 160 -3.78 -4.44 34.19
N VAL A 161 -3.21 -3.74 35.15
CA VAL A 161 -3.89 -3.27 36.38
C VAL A 161 -3.96 -1.74 36.42
N LYS A 162 -4.90 -1.21 37.20
CA LYS A 162 -5.03 0.20 37.53
C LYS A 162 -4.13 0.55 38.74
N ARG A 163 -4.10 1.84 39.11
CA ARG A 163 -3.32 2.34 40.27
C ARG A 163 -3.80 1.73 41.58
N ASP A 164 -5.08 1.41 41.65
CA ASP A 164 -5.75 0.75 42.78
C ASP A 164 -5.47 -0.77 42.84
N GLY A 165 -4.61 -1.31 41.95
CA GLY A 165 -4.30 -2.75 41.86
C GLY A 165 -5.39 -3.60 41.19
N SER A 166 -6.58 -3.05 40.94
CA SER A 166 -7.66 -3.79 40.29
C SER A 166 -7.43 -3.89 38.77
N ARG A 167 -7.97 -4.95 38.16
CA ARG A 167 -7.79 -5.22 36.72
C ARG A 167 -8.30 -4.06 35.86
N ALA A 168 -7.52 -3.68 34.86
CA ALA A 168 -7.91 -2.65 33.91
C ALA A 168 -9.14 -3.09 33.09
N GLY A 169 -10.10 -2.19 32.92
CA GLY A 169 -11.30 -2.43 32.11
C GLY A 169 -11.00 -2.53 30.62
N ARG A 170 -11.96 -3.07 29.85
CA ARG A 170 -11.85 -3.26 28.38
C ARG A 170 -11.45 -1.99 27.64
N LEU A 171 -12.15 -0.89 27.93
CA LEU A 171 -11.95 0.39 27.26
C LEU A 171 -10.55 0.97 27.51
N ARG A 172 -9.99 0.74 28.70
CA ARG A 172 -8.65 1.21 29.07
C ARG A 172 -7.55 0.43 28.34
N VAL A 173 -7.71 -0.88 28.23
CA VAL A 173 -6.80 -1.73 27.45
C VAL A 173 -6.89 -1.41 25.95
N PHE A 174 -8.09 -1.19 25.44
CA PHE A 174 -8.33 -0.75 24.07
C PHE A 174 -7.68 0.61 23.79
N TRP A 175 -7.88 1.59 24.67
CA TRP A 175 -7.21 2.90 24.58
C TRP A 175 -5.68 2.76 24.56
N ARG A 176 -5.13 1.88 25.41
CA ARG A 176 -3.69 1.59 25.37
C ARG A 176 -3.24 1.06 24.01
N ALA A 177 -3.97 0.10 23.44
CA ALA A 177 -3.66 -0.43 22.12
C ALA A 177 -3.76 0.65 21.03
N LEU A 178 -4.76 1.52 21.10
CA LEU A 178 -4.87 2.66 20.18
C LEU A 178 -3.66 3.59 20.29
N VAL A 179 -3.25 3.98 21.51
CA VAL A 179 -2.08 4.84 21.70
C VAL A 179 -0.79 4.20 21.15
N THR A 180 -0.65 2.88 21.28
CA THR A 180 0.50 2.14 20.74
C THR A 180 0.50 2.12 19.21
N TRP A 181 -0.66 1.91 18.57
CA TRP A 181 -0.74 1.59 17.14
C TRP A 181 -1.20 2.75 16.24
N LEU A 182 -1.92 3.74 16.77
CA LEU A 182 -2.42 4.89 15.99
C LEU A 182 -1.32 5.67 15.27
N PRO A 183 -0.15 5.97 15.88
CA PRO A 183 0.92 6.67 15.17
C PRO A 183 1.35 5.94 13.89
N PHE A 184 1.36 4.61 13.92
CA PHE A 184 1.68 3.80 12.75
C PHE A 184 0.54 3.79 11.75
N VAL A 185 -0.69 3.49 12.18
CA VAL A 185 -1.85 3.43 11.27
C VAL A 185 -2.10 4.79 10.60
N LEU A 186 -2.12 5.86 11.39
CA LEU A 186 -2.32 7.22 10.87
C LEU A 186 -1.11 7.70 10.08
N GLY A 187 0.12 7.35 10.48
CA GLY A 187 1.32 7.66 9.71
C GLY A 187 1.28 6.99 8.34
N SER A 188 1.01 5.68 8.29
CA SER A 188 0.96 4.92 7.03
C SER A 188 -0.21 5.36 6.13
N VAL A 189 -1.42 5.49 6.68
CA VAL A 189 -2.61 5.90 5.90
C VAL A 189 -2.51 7.37 5.50
N GLY A 190 -2.13 8.24 6.44
CA GLY A 190 -1.95 9.68 6.21
C GLY A 190 -0.90 9.96 5.15
N LEU A 191 0.26 9.29 5.19
CA LEU A 191 1.28 9.44 4.14
C LEU A 191 0.83 8.84 2.80
N ALA A 192 0.06 7.76 2.79
CA ALA A 192 -0.50 7.22 1.54
C ALA A 192 -1.50 8.20 0.89
N ILE A 193 -2.36 8.83 1.69
CA ILE A 193 -3.32 9.85 1.23
C ILE A 193 -2.57 11.11 0.78
N LEU A 194 -1.63 11.61 1.59
CA LEU A 194 -0.85 12.79 1.29
C LEU A 194 0.03 12.59 0.05
N GLY A 195 0.63 11.41 -0.12
CA GLY A 195 1.36 11.03 -1.33
C GLY A 195 0.47 11.08 -2.57
N ARG A 196 -0.76 10.58 -2.48
CA ARG A 196 -1.75 10.69 -3.58
C ARG A 196 -2.21 12.12 -3.85
N LEU A 197 -2.27 12.96 -2.82
CA LEU A 197 -2.75 14.34 -2.92
C LEU A 197 -1.68 15.30 -3.46
N LEU A 198 -0.44 15.17 -2.98
CA LEU A 198 0.69 16.03 -3.35
C LEU A 198 1.38 15.58 -4.62
N TYR A 199 1.44 14.28 -4.89
CA TYR A 199 2.14 13.71 -6.04
C TYR A 199 1.16 12.92 -6.90
N ALA A 200 0.44 13.63 -7.78
CA ALA A 200 -0.34 13.03 -8.86
C ALA A 200 0.56 12.33 -9.92
N GLU A 201 1.88 12.45 -9.78
CA GLU A 201 2.92 11.93 -10.66
C GLU A 201 3.93 11.14 -9.81
N PRO A 202 4.33 9.91 -10.19
CA PRO A 202 5.48 9.27 -9.58
C PRO A 202 6.74 9.98 -10.08
N ALA A 203 7.10 11.10 -9.44
CA ALA A 203 8.38 11.77 -9.67
C ALA A 203 9.50 10.85 -9.16
N VAL A 204 9.98 9.97 -10.04
CA VAL A 204 11.24 9.25 -9.87
C VAL A 204 12.35 10.23 -10.21
N SER A 205 12.65 11.14 -9.29
CA SER A 205 13.85 11.98 -9.38
C SER A 205 14.64 11.84 -8.09
N GLY A 206 15.71 11.03 -8.13
CA GLY A 206 16.74 11.01 -7.07
C GLY A 206 16.80 9.76 -6.18
N GLY A 207 16.39 8.58 -6.64
CA GLY A 207 16.66 7.29 -5.95
C GLY A 207 15.86 7.03 -4.66
N ILE A 208 15.21 8.05 -4.10
CA ILE A 208 14.27 7.92 -3.00
C ILE A 208 12.88 8.21 -3.55
N THR A 209 12.12 7.15 -3.82
CA THR A 209 10.70 7.31 -4.16
C THR A 209 9.96 7.86 -2.93
N VAL A 210 8.92 8.68 -3.13
CA VAL A 210 8.09 9.21 -2.02
C VAL A 210 7.66 8.08 -1.06
N PRO A 211 7.25 6.87 -1.52
CA PRO A 211 7.03 5.71 -0.66
C PRO A 211 8.24 5.27 0.19
N GLY A 212 9.46 5.42 -0.33
CA GLY A 212 10.71 5.09 0.37
C GLY A 212 11.04 6.08 1.49
N ALA A 213 10.95 7.39 1.24
CA ALA A 213 11.14 8.43 2.26
C ALA A 213 10.09 8.30 3.39
N VAL A 214 8.85 8.04 2.99
CA VAL A 214 7.69 7.77 3.86
C VAL A 214 7.95 6.58 4.77
N SER A 215 8.41 5.47 4.21
CA SER A 215 8.70 4.25 4.97
C SER A 215 9.89 4.42 5.91
N ALA A 216 10.93 5.15 5.48
CA ALA A 216 12.08 5.46 6.32
C ALA A 216 11.70 6.36 7.50
N LEU A 217 10.88 7.39 7.29
CA LEU A 217 10.39 8.26 8.36
C LEU A 217 9.50 7.51 9.34
N ALA A 218 8.59 6.67 8.85
CA ALA A 218 7.75 5.83 9.71
C ALA A 218 8.61 4.87 10.57
N LEU A 219 9.62 4.24 9.97
CA LEU A 219 10.54 3.36 10.69
C LEU A 219 11.38 4.13 11.73
N ALA A 220 11.86 5.33 11.39
CA ALA A 220 12.60 6.19 12.31
C ALA A 220 11.74 6.63 13.49
N LEU A 221 10.48 7.02 13.25
CA LEU A 221 9.52 7.35 14.31
C LEU A 221 9.25 6.14 15.20
N PHE A 222 9.11 4.95 14.62
CA PHE A 222 8.90 3.72 15.38
C PHE A 222 10.11 3.36 16.24
N ALA A 223 11.31 3.47 15.68
CA ALA A 223 12.56 3.26 16.40
C ALA A 223 12.69 4.26 17.56
N ALA A 224 12.38 5.54 17.33
CA ALA A 224 12.40 6.57 18.37
C ALA A 224 11.39 6.26 19.50
N LEU A 225 10.17 5.85 19.17
CA LEU A 225 9.15 5.45 20.16
C LEU A 225 9.59 4.20 20.95
N ALA A 226 10.19 3.22 20.29
CA ALA A 226 10.71 2.02 20.93
C ALA A 226 11.87 2.34 21.88
N ILE A 227 12.83 3.19 21.44
CA ILE A 227 13.94 3.66 22.27
C ILE A 227 13.40 4.44 23.47
N MET A 228 12.48 5.39 23.26
CA MET A 228 11.86 6.13 24.37
C MET A 228 11.13 5.21 25.35
N SER A 229 10.46 4.16 24.87
CA SER A 229 9.83 3.17 25.75
C SER A 229 10.85 2.35 26.53
N ALA A 230 12.00 2.02 25.96
CA ALA A 230 13.08 1.29 26.64
C ALA A 230 13.78 2.16 27.69
N LEU A 231 13.88 3.48 27.45
CA LEU A 231 14.45 4.46 28.37
C LEU A 231 13.51 4.84 29.53
N LEU A 232 12.26 4.36 29.54
CA LEU A 232 11.27 4.59 30.60
C LEU A 232 11.02 3.28 31.39
N PRO A 233 11.95 2.89 32.29
CA PRO A 233 12.03 1.53 32.84
C PRO A 233 10.82 1.11 33.68
N GLU A 234 10.15 2.06 34.33
CA GLU A 234 9.00 1.74 35.19
C GLU A 234 7.70 1.61 34.41
N ARG A 235 7.56 2.34 33.29
CA ARG A 235 6.27 2.49 32.61
C ARG A 235 6.39 3.11 31.22
N GLY A 236 6.00 2.37 30.20
CA GLY A 236 5.93 2.84 28.83
C GLY A 236 4.92 3.98 28.61
N ILE A 237 5.09 4.75 27.54
CA ILE A 237 4.25 5.91 27.20
C ILE A 237 2.78 5.51 27.06
N GLN A 238 2.51 4.38 26.40
CA GLN A 238 1.18 3.81 26.26
C GLN A 238 0.53 3.49 27.62
N ASP A 239 1.30 2.97 28.57
CA ASP A 239 0.80 2.63 29.90
C ASP A 239 0.57 3.89 30.76
N ARG A 240 1.42 4.91 30.63
CA ARG A 240 1.23 6.22 31.25
C ARG A 240 -0.07 6.88 30.78
N LEU A 241 -0.26 7.01 29.46
CA LEU A 241 -1.44 7.61 28.86
C LEU A 241 -2.73 6.82 29.14
N ALA A 242 -2.63 5.49 29.26
CA ALA A 242 -3.78 4.65 29.60
C ALA A 242 -4.03 4.50 31.10
N GLY A 243 -3.15 5.01 31.97
CA GLY A 243 -3.32 4.79 33.40
C GLY A 243 -3.26 3.30 33.80
N THR A 244 -2.48 2.47 33.08
CA THR A 244 -2.27 1.04 33.36
C THR A 244 -0.86 0.71 33.84
N TRP A 245 -0.70 -0.40 34.56
CA TRP A 245 0.57 -1.05 34.88
C TRP A 245 0.51 -2.49 34.42
N LEU A 246 1.63 -3.00 33.91
CA LEU A 246 1.78 -4.40 33.54
C LEU A 246 2.40 -5.15 34.71
N VAL A 247 1.72 -6.18 35.20
CA VAL A 247 2.24 -7.05 36.26
C VAL A 247 2.15 -8.51 35.80
N PRO A 248 3.08 -9.38 36.23
CA PRO A 248 2.93 -10.83 36.07
C PRO A 248 1.59 -11.31 36.63
N ARG A 249 1.00 -12.31 35.99
CA ARG A 249 -0.26 -12.92 36.44
C ARG A 249 -0.14 -13.69 37.73
#